data_AF-A0A8D8AS37-F1
#
_entry.id   AF-A0A8D8AS37-F1
#
_cell.length_a   1.000
_cell.length_b   1.000
_cell.length_c   1.000
_cell.angle_alpha   90.00
_cell.angle_beta   90.00
_cell.angle_gamma   90.00
#
_symmetry.space_group_name_H-M   'P 1'
#
loop_
_entity.id
_entity.type
_entity.pdbx_description
1 polymer ?
#
loop_
_entity_poly.entity_id
_entity_poly.type
_entity_poly.pdbx_seq_one_letter_code
_entity_poly.pdbx_strand_id
1 'polypeptide(L)'
;MTTDISVVRWDPSQGPGQEYIDEFEYDGGNSSSRLFERSRIKALAEERESVQKKTFTKWVNSHLVRVNSRIGDLYVDMRDGKNLIKLLEVLSGERLPRPTKGKMRIHCLENVDKALQFLRDQRVHLENIGSHDIVDGNASLNLGLIWTIILRFQIQDITIEETDNKETKSAKDALLLWCQMKTAGYHNVNVRNFTTSWRDGLAFNAIIHKHRPDLIQFDKLTKNNPIQNLNNAFNVAEEKLGLTKLLDAEDVFVEHPDEKSIITYVVTYYHYFSKLKQETVQGKRIGKVVGIAMDNDRMINEYESLTSELLKWIEVTIVQLGDRQFANSLVGVQQQLAQFSNYRTVEKPPKFVEKGNLEVLLFTLQSKMRANNQKPYTPKEGKMISDINKAWERLEKSEHERELALREELIRQEKLEQLAARFNRKATMRETWLSENQRLVSTDNFGFDLAAVEAAAKKHEAIETDIFAYEERVQAVVAVCNELEAEKYHDIERIAARKENVLRLWNYLLELLRARRMQQNFQWNSIK
;
A
#
# COMPACT_ATOMS: atom_id res chain seq x y z
N MET A 1 36.81 71.48 -32.86
CA MET A 1 37.49 72.64 -32.26
C MET A 1 36.41 73.69 -32.09
N THR A 2 35.96 74.13 -30.91
CA THR A 2 36.49 74.07 -29.55
C THR A 2 35.28 74.19 -28.61
N THR A 3 35.40 73.51 -27.48
CA THR A 3 34.50 73.45 -26.32
C THR A 3 34.23 74.81 -25.68
N ASP A 4 33.06 74.97 -25.06
CA ASP A 4 33.02 75.33 -23.64
C ASP A 4 31.79 74.75 -22.95
N ILE A 5 32.06 74.09 -21.82
CA ILE A 5 31.12 73.38 -20.96
C ILE A 5 30.97 74.23 -19.69
N SER A 6 29.74 74.56 -19.30
CA SER A 6 29.43 74.95 -17.93
C SER A 6 28.35 74.02 -17.37
N VAL A 7 28.75 73.26 -16.34
CA VAL A 7 27.91 72.33 -15.60
C VAL A 7 27.19 73.11 -14.51
N VAL A 8 25.86 73.08 -14.48
CA VAL A 8 25.06 73.54 -13.33
C VAL A 8 24.54 72.32 -12.57
N ARG A 9 24.96 72.23 -11.30
CA ARG A 9 24.52 71.24 -10.31
C ARG A 9 23.03 71.42 -9.99
N TRP A 10 22.33 70.30 -9.87
CA TRP A 10 20.93 70.20 -9.46
C TRP A 10 20.84 70.11 -7.92
N ASP A 11 20.06 70.99 -7.29
CA ASP A 11 19.71 70.95 -5.86
C ASP A 11 18.19 70.67 -5.73
N PRO A 12 17.73 69.62 -5.01
CA PRO A 12 16.36 69.11 -5.11
C PRO A 12 15.36 69.74 -4.12
N SER A 13 15.57 70.98 -3.67
CA SER A 13 14.80 71.55 -2.55
C SER A 13 13.87 72.72 -2.87
N GLN A 14 13.67 73.10 -4.14
CA GLN A 14 12.67 74.11 -4.52
C GLN A 14 11.89 73.70 -5.78
N GLY A 15 10.58 73.47 -5.63
CA GLY A 15 9.67 73.24 -6.75
C GLY A 15 9.20 74.57 -7.39
N PRO A 16 9.02 74.63 -8.71
CA PRO A 16 8.26 75.70 -9.37
C PRO A 16 6.89 75.14 -9.81
N GLY A 17 5.75 75.81 -9.61
CA GLY A 17 5.52 77.22 -9.91
C GLY A 17 4.93 77.29 -11.32
N GLN A 18 3.61 77.56 -11.41
CA GLN A 18 2.82 77.64 -12.63
C GLN A 18 3.46 78.55 -13.69
N GLU A 19 3.86 77.98 -14.82
CA GLU A 19 4.06 78.71 -16.07
C GLU A 19 2.74 78.71 -16.86
N TYR A 20 2.16 79.90 -16.99
CA TYR A 20 1.04 80.20 -17.89
C TYR A 20 1.48 79.91 -19.33
N ILE A 21 0.81 78.96 -19.99
CA ILE A 21 0.89 78.77 -21.43
C ILE A 21 -0.16 79.70 -22.04
N ASP A 22 0.32 80.83 -22.60
CA ASP A 22 -0.50 81.74 -23.39
C ASP A 22 -1.07 81.03 -24.63
N GLU A 23 -2.38 81.18 -24.79
CA GLU A 23 -3.14 80.86 -26.00
C GLU A 23 -2.55 81.62 -27.20
N PHE A 24 -1.89 80.91 -28.11
CA PHE A 24 -1.85 81.32 -29.51
C PHE A 24 -2.96 80.59 -30.25
N GLU A 25 -4.13 81.25 -30.35
CA GLU A 25 -5.10 81.02 -31.42
C GLU A 25 -4.38 81.18 -32.77
N TYR A 26 -4.08 80.07 -33.43
CA TYR A 26 -3.83 80.02 -34.87
C TYR A 26 -5.01 79.29 -35.53
N ASP A 27 -6.01 80.07 -35.88
CA ASP A 27 -7.11 79.69 -36.77
C ASP A 27 -6.54 79.42 -38.17
N GLY A 28 -6.68 78.19 -38.66
CA GLY A 28 -5.94 77.75 -39.84
C GLY A 28 -6.18 76.30 -40.26
N GLY A 29 -7.44 75.91 -40.47
CA GLY A 29 -7.75 74.95 -41.53
C GLY A 29 -8.09 73.52 -41.10
N ASN A 30 -9.36 73.19 -41.35
CA ASN A 30 -9.97 71.88 -41.45
C ASN A 30 -9.26 71.00 -42.51
N SER A 31 -8.03 70.55 -42.25
CA SER A 31 -7.26 69.72 -43.20
C SER A 31 -7.98 68.39 -43.42
N SER A 32 -8.30 68.09 -44.69
CA SER A 32 -9.03 66.88 -45.09
C SER A 32 -8.39 65.60 -44.55
N SER A 33 -7.07 65.58 -44.37
CA SER A 33 -6.30 64.46 -43.80
C SER A 33 -6.57 64.24 -42.31
N ARG A 34 -6.68 65.30 -41.50
CA ARG A 34 -7.03 65.19 -40.07
C ARG A 34 -8.48 64.81 -39.86
N LEU A 35 -9.39 65.28 -40.71
CA LEU A 35 -10.79 64.85 -40.72
C LEU A 35 -10.95 63.40 -41.15
N PHE A 36 -10.22 62.96 -42.17
CA PHE A 36 -10.16 61.56 -42.59
C PHE A 36 -9.63 60.68 -41.47
N GLU A 37 -8.54 61.08 -40.81
CA GLU A 37 -7.94 60.30 -39.73
C GLU A 37 -8.86 60.25 -38.49
N ARG A 38 -9.49 61.37 -38.12
CA ARG A 38 -10.47 61.40 -37.02
C ARG A 38 -11.71 60.56 -37.33
N SER A 39 -12.17 60.55 -38.58
CA SER A 39 -13.29 59.71 -39.03
C SER A 39 -12.93 58.23 -39.07
N ARG A 40 -11.71 57.89 -39.50
CA ARG A 40 -11.17 56.53 -39.52
C ARG A 40 -10.99 55.97 -38.11
N ILE A 41 -10.43 56.76 -37.19
CA ILE A 41 -10.29 56.39 -35.77
C ILE A 41 -11.66 56.16 -35.14
N LYS A 42 -12.64 57.04 -35.43
CA LYS A 42 -14.01 56.89 -34.92
C LYS A 42 -14.68 55.61 -35.44
N ALA A 43 -14.57 55.32 -36.74
CA ALA A 43 -15.12 54.10 -37.33
C ALA A 43 -14.50 52.83 -36.74
N LEU A 44 -13.16 52.81 -36.55
CA LEU A 44 -12.47 51.69 -35.90
C LEU A 44 -12.86 51.52 -34.43
N ALA A 45 -13.13 52.61 -33.72
CA ALA A 45 -13.61 52.56 -32.34
C ALA A 45 -15.04 51.99 -32.26
N GLU A 46 -15.93 52.41 -33.16
CA GLU A 46 -17.30 51.91 -33.26
C GLU A 46 -17.34 50.41 -33.64
N GLU A 47 -16.46 49.97 -34.54
CA GLU A 47 -16.33 48.56 -34.91
C GLU A 47 -15.89 47.69 -33.71
N ARG A 48 -14.87 48.14 -32.96
CA ARG A 48 -14.43 47.45 -31.73
C ARG A 48 -15.51 47.42 -30.67
N GLU A 49 -16.25 48.51 -30.50
CA GLU A 49 -17.37 48.58 -29.58
C GLU A 49 -18.46 47.55 -29.93
N SER A 50 -18.78 47.42 -31.22
CA SER A 50 -19.74 46.44 -31.72
C SER A 50 -19.31 44.98 -31.44
N VAL A 51 -18.04 44.65 -31.72
CA VAL A 51 -17.46 43.32 -31.44
C VAL A 51 -17.47 43.02 -29.94
N GLN A 52 -17.12 44.02 -29.12
CA GLN A 52 -17.12 43.88 -27.66
C GLN A 52 -18.52 43.68 -27.12
N LYS A 53 -19.51 44.45 -27.59
CA LYS A 53 -20.93 44.27 -27.25
C LYS A 53 -21.39 42.86 -27.57
N LYS A 54 -21.08 42.35 -28.78
CA LYS A 54 -21.44 40.98 -29.21
C LYS A 54 -20.83 39.93 -28.30
N THR A 55 -19.53 40.03 -28.02
CA THR A 55 -18.78 39.10 -27.16
C THR A 55 -19.33 39.10 -25.73
N PHE A 56 -19.53 40.29 -25.14
CA PHE A 56 -20.05 40.44 -23.78
C PHE A 56 -21.50 39.96 -23.69
N THR A 57 -22.33 40.19 -24.70
CA THR A 57 -23.70 39.66 -24.76
C THR A 57 -23.69 38.13 -24.73
N LYS A 58 -22.84 37.49 -25.54
CA LYS A 58 -22.68 36.03 -25.54
C LYS A 58 -22.16 35.51 -24.19
N TRP A 59 -21.20 36.22 -23.57
CA TRP A 59 -20.64 35.87 -22.26
C TRP A 59 -21.67 35.99 -21.12
N VAL A 60 -22.45 37.06 -21.08
CA VAL A 60 -23.54 37.21 -20.11
C VAL A 60 -24.56 36.07 -20.28
N ASN A 61 -24.93 35.75 -21.52
CA ASN A 61 -25.87 34.68 -21.82
C ASN A 61 -25.35 33.29 -21.44
N SER A 62 -24.04 33.01 -21.55
CA SER A 62 -23.46 31.73 -21.12
C SER A 62 -23.57 31.49 -19.60
N HIS A 63 -23.77 32.56 -18.82
CA HIS A 63 -24.03 32.49 -17.39
C HIS A 63 -25.53 32.52 -17.07
N LEU A 64 -26.28 33.43 -17.69
CA LEU A 64 -27.72 33.60 -17.45
C LEU A 64 -28.56 32.40 -17.86
N VAL A 65 -28.10 31.60 -18.83
CA VAL A 65 -28.78 30.34 -19.23
C VAL A 65 -28.95 29.38 -18.04
N ARG A 66 -28.05 29.42 -17.05
CA ARG A 66 -28.11 28.60 -15.83
C ARG A 66 -29.31 28.94 -14.93
N VAL A 67 -29.88 30.13 -15.10
CA VAL A 67 -31.07 30.62 -14.39
C VAL A 67 -32.23 30.89 -15.33
N ASN A 68 -32.24 30.23 -16.50
CA ASN A 68 -33.27 30.35 -17.54
C ASN A 68 -33.54 31.81 -17.95
N SER A 69 -32.50 32.64 -18.00
CA SER A 69 -32.58 34.05 -18.41
C SER A 69 -31.69 34.27 -19.64
N ARG A 70 -32.04 35.25 -20.48
CA ARG A 70 -31.25 35.60 -21.67
C ARG A 70 -31.47 37.08 -21.99
N ILE A 71 -30.44 37.71 -22.55
CA ILE A 71 -30.48 39.06 -23.10
C ILE A 71 -30.30 39.00 -24.63
N GLY A 72 -31.03 39.86 -25.34
CA GLY A 72 -30.89 40.09 -26.77
C GLY A 72 -29.97 41.28 -27.05
N ASP A 73 -30.17 42.40 -26.35
CA ASP A 73 -29.33 43.59 -26.46
C ASP A 73 -28.81 44.02 -25.08
N LEU A 74 -27.48 43.98 -24.91
CA LEU A 74 -26.81 44.36 -23.67
C LEU A 74 -27.16 45.77 -23.19
N TYR A 75 -27.38 46.73 -24.10
CA TYR A 75 -27.63 48.13 -23.73
C TYR A 75 -29.07 48.37 -23.32
N VAL A 76 -29.98 47.46 -23.66
CA VAL A 76 -31.42 47.58 -23.37
C VAL A 76 -31.81 46.67 -22.20
N ASP A 77 -31.41 45.41 -22.25
CA ASP A 77 -31.89 44.37 -21.34
C ASP A 77 -31.20 44.38 -19.98
N MET A 78 -30.17 45.22 -19.81
CA MET A 78 -29.49 45.46 -18.54
C MET A 78 -30.05 46.68 -17.78
N ARG A 79 -30.85 47.52 -18.45
CA ARG A 79 -31.34 48.81 -17.91
C ARG A 79 -32.26 48.66 -16.71
N ASP A 80 -32.96 47.53 -16.56
CA ASP A 80 -33.88 47.31 -15.45
C ASP A 80 -33.20 46.73 -14.18
N GLY A 81 -31.89 46.44 -14.28
CA GLY A 81 -31.04 45.92 -13.21
C GLY A 81 -31.28 44.45 -12.84
N LYS A 82 -32.34 43.80 -13.32
CA LYS A 82 -32.69 42.43 -12.88
C LYS A 82 -31.73 41.39 -13.45
N ASN A 83 -31.39 41.50 -14.72
CA ASN A 83 -30.42 40.61 -15.35
C ASN A 83 -29.01 40.82 -14.78
N LEU A 84 -28.67 42.05 -14.38
CA LEU A 84 -27.41 42.35 -13.70
C LEU A 84 -27.32 41.66 -12.33
N ILE A 85 -28.37 41.74 -11.51
CA ILE A 85 -28.44 41.05 -10.22
C ILE A 85 -28.30 39.53 -10.42
N LYS A 86 -29.08 38.94 -11.33
CA LYS A 86 -29.02 37.49 -11.62
C LYS A 86 -27.63 37.06 -12.07
N LEU A 87 -26.97 37.85 -12.91
CA LEU A 87 -25.61 37.57 -13.38
C LEU A 87 -24.63 37.54 -12.20
N LEU A 88 -24.70 38.54 -11.32
CA LEU A 88 -23.85 38.61 -10.14
C LEU A 88 -24.10 37.45 -9.17
N GLU A 89 -25.35 37.07 -8.94
CA GLU A 89 -25.69 35.87 -8.14
C GLU A 89 -25.07 34.59 -8.72
N VAL A 90 -25.11 34.42 -10.05
CA VAL A 90 -24.54 33.25 -10.72
C VAL A 90 -23.01 33.22 -10.63
N LEU A 91 -22.36 34.39 -10.71
CA LEU A 91 -20.91 34.51 -10.69
C LEU A 91 -20.32 34.37 -9.28
N SER A 92 -20.95 34.98 -8.27
CA SER A 92 -20.49 34.91 -6.89
C SER A 92 -20.94 33.64 -6.17
N GLY A 93 -22.05 33.05 -6.58
CA GLY A 93 -22.74 32.00 -5.83
C GLY A 93 -23.48 32.51 -4.59
N GLU A 94 -23.49 33.82 -4.36
CA GLU A 94 -24.18 34.48 -3.24
C GLU A 94 -25.56 34.99 -3.66
N ARG A 95 -26.48 35.07 -2.69
CA ARG A 95 -27.81 35.62 -2.90
C ARG A 95 -27.80 37.13 -2.75
N LEU A 96 -28.22 37.85 -3.78
CA LEU A 96 -28.34 39.30 -3.75
C LEU A 96 -29.75 39.72 -3.28
N PRO A 97 -29.92 40.98 -2.82
CA PRO A 97 -31.23 41.52 -2.47
C PRO A 97 -32.23 41.38 -3.63
N ARG A 98 -33.47 40.97 -3.31
CA ARG A 98 -34.50 40.76 -4.32
C ARG A 98 -34.73 42.06 -5.13
N PRO A 99 -34.83 41.97 -6.46
CA PRO A 99 -35.11 43.14 -7.28
C PRO A 99 -36.46 43.76 -6.89
N THR A 100 -36.49 45.08 -6.80
CA THR A 100 -37.70 45.88 -6.66
C THR A 100 -38.62 45.61 -7.85
N LYS A 101 -39.89 45.31 -7.55
CA LYS A 101 -40.92 45.08 -8.55
C LYS A 101 -41.42 46.43 -9.07
N GLY A 102 -41.51 46.55 -10.39
CA GLY A 102 -42.03 47.75 -11.04
C GLY A 102 -41.29 48.02 -12.35
N LYS A 103 -41.85 48.93 -13.17
CA LYS A 103 -41.30 49.33 -14.46
C LYS A 103 -40.88 50.81 -14.53
N MET A 104 -41.25 51.61 -13.53
CA MET A 104 -40.84 53.02 -13.46
C MET A 104 -39.32 53.15 -13.29
N ARG A 105 -38.74 54.21 -13.83
CA ARG A 105 -37.28 54.48 -13.82
C ARG A 105 -36.68 54.39 -12.42
N ILE A 106 -37.40 54.82 -11.37
CA ILE A 106 -36.93 54.73 -9.98
C ILE A 106 -36.68 53.29 -9.53
N HIS A 107 -37.51 52.32 -9.92
CA HIS A 107 -37.30 50.91 -9.59
C HIS A 107 -36.08 50.34 -10.34
N CYS A 108 -35.86 50.76 -11.58
CA CYS A 108 -34.69 50.36 -12.36
C CYS A 108 -33.39 50.89 -11.73
N LEU A 109 -33.39 52.17 -11.32
CA LEU A 109 -32.27 52.79 -10.62
C LEU A 109 -31.93 52.03 -9.32
N GLU A 110 -32.94 51.71 -8.51
CA GLU A 110 -32.75 50.97 -7.26
C GLU A 110 -32.20 49.55 -7.51
N ASN A 111 -32.67 48.86 -8.55
CA ASN A 111 -32.17 47.53 -8.92
C ASN A 111 -30.71 47.56 -9.39
N VAL A 112 -30.36 48.53 -10.23
CA VAL A 112 -28.97 48.71 -10.66
C VAL A 112 -28.09 49.09 -9.46
N ASP A 113 -28.56 49.97 -8.59
CA ASP A 113 -27.81 50.40 -7.41
C ASP A 113 -27.51 49.24 -6.46
N LYS A 114 -28.47 48.32 -6.24
CA LYS A 114 -28.24 47.06 -5.50
C LYS A 114 -27.09 46.24 -6.08
N ALA A 115 -27.01 46.14 -7.41
CA ALA A 115 -25.93 45.42 -8.08
C ALA A 115 -24.58 46.16 -7.99
N LEU A 116 -24.57 47.49 -8.17
CA LEU A 116 -23.36 48.30 -8.04
C LEU A 116 -22.83 48.30 -6.59
N GLN A 117 -23.71 48.33 -5.60
CA GLN A 117 -23.35 48.23 -4.19
C GLN A 117 -22.70 46.89 -3.88
N PHE A 118 -23.26 45.79 -4.37
CA PHE A 118 -22.64 44.46 -4.24
C PHE A 118 -21.23 44.43 -4.84
N LEU A 119 -21.02 45.06 -6.00
CA LEU A 119 -19.68 45.16 -6.60
C LEU A 119 -18.70 45.97 -5.73
N ARG A 120 -19.14 47.09 -5.14
CA ARG A 120 -18.34 47.87 -4.19
C ARG A 120 -17.97 47.04 -2.96
N ASP A 121 -18.90 46.25 -2.43
CA ASP A 121 -18.68 45.36 -1.29
C ASP A 121 -17.65 44.26 -1.64
N GLN A 122 -17.63 43.80 -2.90
CA GLN A 122 -16.62 42.89 -3.45
C GLN A 122 -15.29 43.58 -3.81
N ARG A 123 -15.07 44.81 -3.32
CA ARG A 123 -13.89 45.66 -3.51
C ARG A 123 -13.60 46.03 -4.97
N VAL A 124 -14.65 46.18 -5.78
CA VAL A 124 -14.53 46.67 -7.15
C VAL A 124 -14.56 48.20 -7.16
N HIS A 125 -13.55 48.82 -7.77
CA HIS A 125 -13.51 50.26 -7.96
C HIS A 125 -14.36 50.66 -9.17
N LEU A 126 -15.50 51.32 -8.91
CA LEU A 126 -16.41 51.85 -9.93
C LEU A 126 -16.28 53.37 -10.02
N GLU A 127 -15.15 53.84 -10.55
CA GLU A 127 -14.94 55.27 -10.80
C GLU A 127 -15.79 55.69 -12.02
N ASN A 128 -16.60 56.74 -11.86
CA ASN A 128 -17.43 57.33 -12.92
C ASN A 128 -18.57 56.44 -13.48
N ILE A 129 -19.06 55.45 -12.71
CA ILE A 129 -20.26 54.66 -13.09
C ILE A 129 -21.35 54.83 -12.02
N GLY A 130 -22.45 55.49 -12.39
CA GLY A 130 -23.67 55.59 -11.59
C GLY A 130 -24.78 54.65 -12.07
N SER A 131 -25.78 54.43 -11.22
CA SER A 131 -26.96 53.64 -11.60
C SER A 131 -27.74 54.25 -12.76
N HIS A 132 -27.76 55.59 -12.85
CA HIS A 132 -28.40 56.33 -13.93
C HIS A 132 -27.77 56.07 -15.31
N ASP A 133 -26.45 55.92 -15.39
CA ASP A 133 -25.75 55.65 -16.65
C ASP A 133 -26.19 54.33 -17.30
N ILE A 134 -26.38 53.30 -16.47
CA ILE A 134 -26.82 51.98 -16.89
C ILE A 134 -28.30 52.01 -17.28
N VAL A 135 -29.14 52.64 -16.44
CA VAL A 135 -30.58 52.79 -16.71
C VAL A 135 -30.85 53.66 -17.94
N ASP A 136 -29.98 54.63 -18.25
CA ASP A 136 -30.11 55.50 -19.41
C ASP A 136 -29.50 54.89 -20.68
N GLY A 137 -28.80 53.75 -20.55
CA GLY A 137 -28.33 52.94 -21.68
C GLY A 137 -27.04 53.47 -22.31
N ASN A 138 -26.17 54.11 -21.54
CA ASN A 138 -24.88 54.59 -22.04
C ASN A 138 -24.02 53.39 -22.48
N ALA A 139 -23.70 53.32 -23.77
CA ALA A 139 -23.05 52.17 -24.39
C ALA A 139 -21.65 51.89 -23.79
N SER A 140 -20.80 52.91 -23.72
CA SER A 140 -19.44 52.78 -23.20
C SER A 140 -19.40 52.41 -21.72
N LEU A 141 -20.30 52.97 -20.91
CA LEU A 141 -20.37 52.65 -19.47
C LEU A 141 -20.97 51.26 -19.20
N ASN A 142 -21.93 50.80 -20.01
CA ASN A 142 -22.44 49.42 -19.94
C ASN A 142 -21.34 48.40 -20.26
N LEU A 143 -20.57 48.61 -21.34
CA LEU A 143 -19.42 47.75 -21.65
C LEU A 143 -18.34 47.82 -20.57
N GLY A 144 -18.07 49.03 -20.05
CA GLY A 144 -17.15 49.24 -18.92
C GLY A 144 -17.55 48.42 -17.70
N LEU A 145 -18.82 48.48 -17.30
CA LEU A 145 -19.34 47.72 -16.16
C LEU A 145 -19.19 46.21 -16.35
N ILE A 146 -19.59 45.67 -17.50
CA ILE A 146 -19.49 44.23 -17.78
C ILE A 146 -18.03 43.77 -17.82
N TRP A 147 -17.15 44.57 -18.41
CA TRP A 147 -15.71 44.31 -18.37
C TRP A 147 -15.18 44.23 -16.94
N THR A 148 -15.57 45.18 -16.08
CA THR A 148 -15.17 45.19 -14.68
C THR A 148 -15.65 43.93 -13.94
N ILE A 149 -16.87 43.46 -14.24
CA ILE A 149 -17.41 42.21 -13.69
C ILE A 149 -16.58 41.00 -14.17
N ILE A 150 -16.29 40.91 -15.47
CA ILE A 150 -15.44 39.84 -16.04
C ILE A 150 -14.05 39.86 -15.37
N LEU A 151 -13.45 41.04 -15.27
CA LEU A 151 -12.14 41.22 -14.65
C LEU A 151 -12.14 40.72 -13.21
N ARG A 152 -13.13 41.12 -12.39
CA ARG A 152 -13.23 40.75 -10.99
C ARG A 152 -13.48 39.26 -10.78
N PHE A 153 -14.46 38.69 -11.47
CA PHE A 153 -14.98 37.34 -11.18
C PHE A 153 -14.40 36.23 -12.06
N GLN A 154 -13.75 36.56 -13.17
CA GLN A 154 -13.14 35.56 -14.05
C GLN A 154 -11.63 35.69 -14.13
N ILE A 155 -11.07 36.90 -14.04
CA ILE A 155 -9.64 37.08 -14.32
C ILE A 155 -8.84 37.25 -13.02
N GLN A 156 -9.32 38.04 -12.06
CA GLN A 156 -8.54 38.47 -10.90
C GLN A 156 -8.01 37.32 -10.03
N ASP A 157 -8.73 36.20 -9.95
CA ASP A 157 -8.36 35.04 -9.14
C ASP A 157 -7.39 34.07 -9.88
N ILE A 158 -6.94 34.42 -11.09
CA ILE A 158 -5.96 33.64 -11.85
C ILE A 158 -4.59 33.79 -11.22
N THR A 159 -4.14 32.73 -10.56
CA THR A 159 -2.79 32.60 -10.02
C THR A 159 -2.03 31.52 -10.79
N ILE A 160 -0.77 31.82 -11.09
CA ILE A 160 0.17 30.83 -11.64
C ILE A 160 1.27 30.67 -10.60
N GLU A 161 1.40 29.46 -10.08
CA GLU A 161 2.50 29.08 -9.20
C GLU A 161 3.81 29.14 -10.01
N GLU A 162 4.55 30.24 -9.90
CA GLU A 162 5.94 30.30 -10.36
C GLU A 162 6.87 29.65 -9.32
N THR A 163 7.95 29.01 -9.78
CA THR A 163 8.98 28.46 -8.91
C THR A 163 9.97 29.50 -8.40
N ASP A 164 10.08 30.71 -8.98
CA ASP A 164 11.27 31.54 -8.72
C ASP A 164 11.10 33.08 -8.64
N ASN A 165 9.91 33.67 -8.82
CA ASN A 165 9.75 35.14 -8.68
C ASN A 165 8.57 35.54 -7.77
N LYS A 166 8.88 36.37 -6.77
CA LYS A 166 7.96 36.87 -5.73
C LYS A 166 7.26 38.20 -6.11
N GLU A 167 7.13 38.51 -7.40
CA GLU A 167 6.35 39.69 -7.83
C GLU A 167 4.92 39.27 -8.14
N THR A 168 3.94 39.92 -7.49
CA THR A 168 2.53 39.77 -7.82
C THR A 168 2.26 40.40 -9.18
N LYS A 169 2.40 39.61 -10.25
CA LYS A 169 2.01 39.99 -11.60
C LYS A 169 0.51 40.28 -11.65
N SER A 170 0.09 41.24 -12.48
CA SER A 170 -1.33 41.49 -12.74
C SER A 170 -2.02 40.19 -13.19
N ALA A 171 -3.27 39.98 -12.83
CA ALA A 171 -4.01 38.79 -13.24
C ALA A 171 -4.09 38.62 -14.78
N LYS A 172 -4.03 39.73 -15.52
CA LYS A 172 -3.88 39.75 -16.98
C LYS A 172 -2.53 39.17 -17.41
N ASP A 173 -1.45 39.55 -16.75
CA ASP A 173 -0.09 39.07 -17.05
C ASP A 173 0.05 37.59 -16.67
N ALA A 174 -0.59 37.17 -15.59
CA ALA A 174 -0.72 35.75 -15.27
C ALA A 174 -1.41 35.01 -16.42
N LEU A 175 -2.59 35.44 -16.88
CA LEU A 175 -3.25 34.79 -18.02
C LEU A 175 -2.37 34.77 -19.28
N LEU A 176 -1.63 35.85 -19.56
CA LEU A 176 -0.72 35.91 -20.70
C LEU A 176 0.42 34.89 -20.58
N LEU A 177 1.02 34.81 -19.40
CA LEU A 177 2.06 33.84 -19.08
C LEU A 177 1.54 32.40 -19.21
N TRP A 178 0.32 32.12 -18.74
CA TRP A 178 -0.30 30.81 -18.95
C TRP A 178 -0.40 30.47 -20.43
N CYS A 179 -0.87 31.40 -21.27
CA CYS A 179 -0.96 31.20 -22.71
C CYS A 179 0.42 30.87 -23.30
N GLN A 180 1.44 31.67 -22.96
CA GLN A 180 2.83 31.47 -23.41
C GLN A 180 3.38 30.10 -23.01
N MET A 181 3.20 29.70 -21.75
CA MET A 181 3.63 28.39 -21.25
C MET A 181 2.92 27.23 -21.98
N LYS A 182 1.64 27.39 -22.33
CA LYS A 182 0.86 26.36 -23.02
C LYS A 182 1.18 26.28 -24.51
N THR A 183 1.51 27.39 -25.14
CA THR A 183 1.88 27.44 -26.56
C THR A 183 3.39 27.33 -26.80
N ALA A 184 4.22 27.25 -25.75
CA ALA A 184 5.65 27.03 -25.89
C ALA A 184 5.95 25.73 -26.65
N GLY A 185 6.79 25.82 -27.67
CA GLY A 185 7.16 24.69 -28.54
C GLY A 185 6.29 24.49 -29.78
N TYR A 186 5.20 25.26 -29.95
CA TYR A 186 4.42 25.23 -31.19
C TYR A 186 5.03 26.16 -32.25
N HIS A 187 5.28 25.61 -33.43
CA HIS A 187 5.82 26.37 -34.56
C HIS A 187 4.85 27.48 -34.98
N ASN A 188 5.39 28.65 -35.31
CA ASN A 188 4.64 29.83 -35.74
C ASN A 188 3.64 30.40 -34.70
N VAL A 189 3.70 29.97 -33.43
CA VAL A 189 2.86 30.51 -32.35
C VAL A 189 3.72 31.31 -31.38
N ASN A 190 3.47 32.62 -31.29
CA ASN A 190 4.16 33.51 -30.36
C ASN A 190 3.18 34.49 -29.72
N VAL A 191 2.74 34.15 -28.50
CA VAL A 191 1.73 34.92 -27.76
C VAL A 191 2.41 36.03 -26.96
N ARG A 192 2.24 37.29 -27.38
CA ARG A 192 2.82 38.48 -26.74
C ARG A 192 1.77 39.47 -26.24
N ASN A 193 0.54 39.36 -26.72
CA ASN A 193 -0.57 40.24 -26.39
C ASN A 193 -1.90 39.48 -26.52
N PHE A 194 -3.01 40.13 -26.19
CA PHE A 194 -4.36 39.62 -26.42
C PHE A 194 -5.05 40.27 -27.63
N THR A 195 -4.28 40.63 -28.66
CA THR A 195 -4.82 41.20 -29.90
C THR A 195 -4.25 40.46 -31.11
N THR A 196 -3.15 40.96 -31.68
CA THR A 196 -2.57 40.47 -32.94
C THR A 196 -1.96 39.07 -32.83
N SER A 197 -1.52 38.65 -31.65
CA SER A 197 -1.00 37.29 -31.42
C SER A 197 -2.03 36.18 -31.61
N TRP A 198 -3.33 36.52 -31.63
CA TRP A 198 -4.43 35.56 -31.73
C TRP A 198 -5.12 35.58 -33.09
N ARG A 199 -4.78 36.56 -33.93
CA ARG A 199 -5.44 36.87 -35.21
C ARG A 199 -5.43 35.71 -36.20
N ASP A 200 -4.36 34.91 -36.22
CA ASP A 200 -4.21 33.80 -37.15
C ASP A 200 -4.87 32.49 -36.68
N GLY A 201 -5.46 32.50 -35.48
CA GLY A 201 -6.15 31.35 -34.87
C GLY A 201 -5.23 30.23 -34.38
N LEU A 202 -3.92 30.26 -34.62
CA LEU A 202 -3.02 29.18 -34.24
C LEU A 202 -2.88 29.06 -32.72
N ALA A 203 -2.87 30.19 -32.01
CA ALA A 203 -2.79 30.21 -30.54
C ALA A 203 -3.97 29.48 -29.87
N PHE A 204 -5.20 29.66 -30.35
CA PHE A 204 -6.37 28.95 -29.83
C PHE A 204 -6.25 27.43 -30.04
N ASN A 205 -5.87 27.02 -31.25
CA ASN A 205 -5.67 25.60 -31.58
C ASN A 205 -4.55 24.98 -30.75
N ALA A 206 -3.44 25.69 -30.53
CA ALA A 206 -2.30 25.22 -29.73
C ALA A 206 -2.70 24.99 -28.26
N ILE A 207 -3.50 25.88 -27.67
CA ILE A 207 -3.98 25.73 -26.29
C ILE A 207 -4.87 24.49 -26.15
N ILE A 208 -5.78 24.27 -27.10
CA ILE A 208 -6.63 23.07 -27.12
C ILE A 208 -5.75 21.82 -27.29
N HIS A 209 -4.89 21.79 -28.31
CA HIS A 209 -3.98 20.66 -28.58
C HIS A 209 -3.07 20.34 -27.39
N LYS A 210 -2.57 21.35 -26.66
CA LYS A 210 -1.70 21.15 -25.50
C LYS A 210 -2.37 20.36 -24.38
N HIS A 211 -3.68 20.53 -24.20
CA HIS A 211 -4.44 19.84 -23.16
C HIS A 211 -5.17 18.59 -23.68
N ARG A 212 -5.58 18.62 -24.95
CA ARG A 212 -6.33 17.58 -25.65
C ARG A 212 -5.78 17.40 -27.08
N PRO A 213 -4.63 16.72 -27.23
CA PRO A 213 -4.02 16.49 -28.54
C PRO A 213 -4.93 15.73 -29.50
N ASP A 214 -5.81 14.89 -28.95
CA ASP A 214 -6.79 14.08 -29.67
C ASP A 214 -7.83 14.90 -30.46
N LEU A 215 -8.04 16.17 -30.11
CA LEU A 215 -9.09 17.00 -30.69
C LEU A 215 -8.62 17.89 -31.86
N ILE A 216 -7.31 18.11 -32.01
CA ILE A 216 -6.77 19.06 -32.99
C ILE A 216 -5.61 18.41 -33.75
N GLN A 217 -5.65 18.41 -35.07
CA GLN A 217 -4.51 17.99 -35.90
C GLN A 217 -3.63 19.20 -36.20
N PHE A 218 -2.80 19.61 -35.24
CA PHE A 218 -2.07 20.88 -35.31
C PHE A 218 -1.12 20.96 -36.51
N ASP A 219 -0.49 19.86 -36.91
CA ASP A 219 0.48 19.80 -38.02
C ASP A 219 -0.11 20.19 -39.38
N LYS A 220 -1.44 20.13 -39.53
CA LYS A 220 -2.15 20.53 -40.75
C LYS A 220 -2.50 22.02 -40.80
N LEU A 221 -2.33 22.73 -39.69
CA LEU A 221 -2.69 24.13 -39.58
C LEU A 221 -1.55 25.01 -40.09
N THR A 222 -1.92 26.04 -40.85
CA THR A 222 -0.95 27.01 -41.39
C THR A 222 -1.44 28.43 -41.15
N LYS A 223 -0.51 29.39 -41.06
CA LYS A 223 -0.82 30.81 -40.82
C LYS A 223 -1.64 31.45 -41.95
N ASN A 224 -1.62 30.86 -43.14
CA ASN A 224 -2.27 31.41 -44.33
C ASN A 224 -3.79 31.27 -44.32
N ASN A 225 -4.35 30.43 -43.44
CA ASN A 225 -5.80 30.15 -43.37
C ASN A 225 -6.41 30.58 -42.01
N PRO A 226 -6.33 31.87 -41.64
CA PRO A 226 -6.70 32.36 -40.31
C PRO A 226 -8.17 32.11 -39.94
N ILE A 227 -9.10 32.38 -40.86
CA ILE A 227 -10.55 32.14 -40.64
C ILE A 227 -10.86 30.67 -40.39
N GLN A 228 -10.19 29.77 -41.12
CA GLN A 228 -10.37 28.33 -40.94
C GLN A 228 -9.81 27.87 -39.60
N ASN A 229 -8.61 28.35 -39.22
CA ASN A 229 -7.99 28.03 -37.93
C ASN A 229 -8.87 28.49 -36.76
N LEU A 230 -9.38 29.73 -36.83
CA LEU A 230 -10.27 30.31 -35.80
C LEU A 230 -11.56 29.48 -35.67
N ASN A 231 -12.25 29.23 -36.78
CA ASN A 231 -13.47 28.42 -36.76
C ASN A 231 -13.22 26.98 -36.28
N ASN A 232 -12.08 26.37 -36.64
CA ASN A 232 -11.71 25.06 -36.14
C ASN A 232 -11.61 25.06 -34.60
N ALA A 233 -10.85 25.99 -34.02
CA ALA A 233 -10.72 26.06 -32.56
C ALA A 233 -12.05 26.37 -31.86
N PHE A 234 -12.86 27.26 -32.43
CA PHE A 234 -14.13 27.68 -31.83
C PHE A 234 -15.17 26.56 -31.87
N ASN A 235 -15.30 25.87 -33.00
CA ASN A 235 -16.25 24.76 -33.14
C ASN A 235 -15.83 23.56 -32.29
N VAL A 236 -14.52 23.23 -32.25
CA VAL A 236 -14.02 22.17 -31.36
C VAL A 236 -14.28 22.51 -29.89
N ALA A 237 -14.09 23.77 -29.49
CA ALA A 237 -14.36 24.21 -28.13
C ALA A 237 -15.84 24.10 -27.77
N GLU A 238 -16.75 24.46 -28.67
CA GLU A 238 -18.20 24.35 -28.44
C GLU A 238 -18.66 22.90 -28.42
N GLU A 239 -18.37 22.14 -29.47
CA GLU A 239 -18.89 20.78 -29.66
C GLU A 239 -18.24 19.74 -28.73
N LYS A 240 -16.94 19.88 -28.42
CA LYS A 240 -16.18 18.87 -27.67
C LYS A 240 -15.86 19.28 -26.24
N LEU A 241 -15.75 20.59 -25.98
CA LEU A 241 -15.44 21.10 -24.64
C LEU A 241 -16.64 21.78 -23.96
N GLY A 242 -17.73 22.05 -24.69
CA GLY A 242 -18.91 22.74 -24.16
C GLY A 242 -18.67 24.23 -23.87
N LEU A 243 -17.63 24.83 -24.46
CA LEU A 243 -17.34 26.25 -24.33
C LEU A 243 -18.16 27.05 -25.34
N THR A 244 -19.01 27.97 -24.85
CA THR A 244 -19.81 28.84 -25.73
C THR A 244 -18.92 29.64 -26.66
N LYS A 245 -19.20 29.61 -27.96
CA LYS A 245 -18.47 30.40 -28.97
C LYS A 245 -18.71 31.91 -28.78
N LEU A 246 -17.85 32.57 -28.00
CA LEU A 246 -17.99 34.01 -27.69
C LEU A 246 -17.53 34.91 -28.84
N LEU A 247 -16.61 34.44 -29.66
CA LEU A 247 -16.03 35.19 -30.78
C LEU A 247 -16.41 34.55 -32.10
N ASP A 248 -16.59 35.39 -33.12
CA ASP A 248 -16.70 34.94 -34.50
C ASP A 248 -15.37 35.18 -35.24
N ALA A 249 -15.06 34.36 -36.24
CA ALA A 249 -13.73 34.35 -36.85
C ALA A 249 -13.43 35.66 -37.59
N GLU A 250 -14.46 36.24 -38.21
CA GLU A 250 -14.41 37.53 -38.89
C GLU A 250 -14.07 38.68 -37.94
N ASP A 251 -14.58 38.65 -36.70
CA ASP A 251 -14.35 39.69 -35.70
C ASP A 251 -12.92 39.64 -35.12
N VAL A 252 -12.24 38.49 -35.26
CA VAL A 252 -10.86 38.27 -34.82
C VAL A 252 -9.86 38.47 -35.97
N PHE A 253 -10.24 38.18 -37.21
CA PHE A 253 -9.37 38.36 -38.37
C PHE A 253 -9.37 39.80 -38.91
N VAL A 254 -9.14 40.77 -38.03
CA VAL A 254 -9.00 42.20 -38.35
C VAL A 254 -7.58 42.68 -38.04
N GLU A 255 -7.20 43.89 -38.48
CA GLU A 255 -5.85 44.44 -38.25
C GLU A 255 -5.50 44.47 -36.76
N HIS A 256 -6.46 44.90 -35.94
CA HIS A 256 -6.31 45.04 -34.49
C HIS A 256 -7.56 44.54 -33.76
N PRO A 257 -7.60 43.24 -33.40
CA PRO A 257 -8.73 42.65 -32.67
C PRO A 257 -8.94 43.31 -31.31
N ASP A 258 -10.18 43.34 -30.83
CA ASP A 258 -10.49 43.91 -29.52
C ASP A 258 -9.90 43.07 -28.38
N GLU A 259 -9.05 43.70 -27.57
CA GLU A 259 -8.28 43.02 -26.53
C GLU A 259 -9.19 42.38 -25.46
N LYS A 260 -10.20 43.13 -25.01
CA LYS A 260 -11.11 42.66 -23.95
C LYS A 260 -11.93 41.46 -24.42
N SER A 261 -12.34 41.45 -25.68
CA SER A 261 -13.07 40.33 -26.29
C SER A 261 -12.22 39.06 -26.34
N ILE A 262 -10.96 39.17 -26.77
CA ILE A 262 -10.01 38.03 -26.78
C ILE A 262 -9.77 37.52 -25.37
N ILE A 263 -9.45 38.40 -24.41
CA ILE A 263 -9.24 38.01 -23.01
C ILE A 263 -10.46 37.27 -22.44
N THR A 264 -11.66 37.81 -22.68
CA THR A 264 -12.93 37.24 -22.21
C THR A 264 -13.14 35.83 -22.73
N TYR A 265 -12.70 35.53 -23.95
CA TYR A 265 -12.82 34.17 -24.46
C TYR A 265 -11.70 33.26 -23.96
N VAL A 266 -10.45 33.72 -23.96
CA VAL A 266 -9.29 32.96 -23.47
C VAL A 266 -9.45 32.55 -22.00
N VAL A 267 -10.04 33.41 -21.16
CA VAL A 267 -10.28 33.09 -19.75
C VAL A 267 -11.20 31.87 -19.58
N THR A 268 -12.14 31.64 -20.51
CA THR A 268 -13.02 30.46 -20.45
C THR A 268 -12.25 29.17 -20.68
N TYR A 269 -11.27 29.16 -21.60
CA TYR A 269 -10.36 28.03 -21.79
C TYR A 269 -9.49 27.80 -20.56
N TYR A 270 -8.97 28.87 -19.95
CA TYR A 270 -8.18 28.77 -18.72
C TYR A 270 -8.97 28.06 -17.62
N HIS A 271 -10.18 28.54 -17.31
CA HIS A 271 -11.01 27.96 -16.26
C HIS A 271 -11.38 26.50 -16.53
N TYR A 272 -11.75 26.19 -17.78
CA TYR A 272 -12.06 24.83 -18.18
C TYR A 272 -10.87 23.88 -17.97
N PHE A 273 -9.70 24.22 -18.52
CA PHE A 273 -8.53 23.35 -18.41
C PHE A 273 -7.93 23.33 -17.01
N SER A 274 -8.06 24.42 -16.25
CA SER A 274 -7.68 24.46 -14.83
C SER A 274 -8.54 23.49 -14.02
N LYS A 275 -9.87 23.53 -14.20
CA LYS A 275 -10.80 22.59 -13.57
C LYS A 275 -10.51 21.14 -13.95
N LEU A 276 -10.31 20.87 -15.25
CA LEU A 276 -9.97 19.52 -15.74
C LEU A 276 -8.67 18.98 -15.10
N LYS A 277 -7.65 19.83 -14.96
CA LYS A 277 -6.39 19.49 -14.28
C LYS A 277 -6.63 19.20 -12.79
N GLN A 278 -7.41 20.04 -12.10
CA GLN A 278 -7.74 19.85 -10.68
C GLN A 278 -8.46 18.51 -10.45
N GLU A 279 -9.48 18.18 -11.25
CA GLU A 279 -10.21 16.91 -11.18
C GLU A 279 -9.27 15.71 -11.41
N THR A 280 -8.37 15.80 -12.39
CA THR A 280 -7.37 14.75 -12.65
C THR A 280 -6.41 14.56 -11.48
N VAL A 281 -5.94 15.64 -10.85
CA VAL A 281 -5.03 15.58 -9.69
C VAL A 281 -5.75 15.02 -8.47
N GLN A 282 -7.00 15.42 -8.22
CA GLN A 282 -7.82 14.85 -7.15
C GLN A 282 -8.02 13.34 -7.36
N GLY A 283 -8.34 12.91 -8.59
CA GLY A 283 -8.43 11.49 -8.93
C GLY A 283 -7.14 10.72 -8.65
N LYS A 284 -5.98 11.26 -9.05
CA LYS A 284 -4.67 10.65 -8.73
C LYS A 284 -4.40 10.56 -7.22
N ARG A 285 -4.77 11.59 -6.45
CA ARG A 285 -4.61 11.60 -4.99
C ARG A 285 -5.47 10.52 -4.33
N ILE A 286 -6.74 10.40 -4.74
CA ILE A 286 -7.64 9.34 -4.26
C ILE A 286 -7.09 7.96 -4.63
N GLY A 287 -6.64 7.78 -5.88
CA GLY A 287 -6.04 6.53 -6.34
C GLY A 287 -4.83 6.11 -5.49
N LYS A 288 -3.98 7.07 -5.09
CA LYS A 288 -2.85 6.79 -4.19
C LYS A 288 -3.32 6.32 -2.81
N VAL A 289 -4.34 6.95 -2.23
CA VAL A 289 -4.90 6.56 -0.93
C VAL A 289 -5.52 5.16 -0.98
N VAL A 290 -6.29 4.87 -2.04
CA VAL A 290 -6.89 3.55 -2.25
C VAL A 290 -5.81 2.47 -2.42
N GLY A 291 -4.76 2.75 -3.21
CA GLY A 291 -3.64 1.82 -3.37
C GLY A 291 -2.96 1.48 -2.05
N ILE A 292 -2.73 2.48 -1.19
CA ILE A 292 -2.18 2.26 0.16
C ILE A 292 -3.11 1.38 1.00
N ALA A 293 -4.42 1.61 0.96
CA ALA A 293 -5.39 0.81 1.71
C ALA A 293 -5.39 -0.66 1.24
N MET A 294 -5.39 -0.90 -0.08
CA MET A 294 -5.34 -2.24 -0.65
C MET A 294 -4.06 -2.99 -0.25
N ASP A 295 -2.91 -2.32 -0.28
CA ASP A 295 -1.64 -2.92 0.17
C ASP A 295 -1.70 -3.30 1.65
N ASN A 296 -2.26 -2.45 2.50
CA ASN A 296 -2.38 -2.71 3.93
C ASN A 296 -3.29 -3.93 4.17
N ASP A 297 -4.44 -4.02 3.49
CA ASP A 297 -5.34 -5.16 3.59
C ASP A 297 -4.68 -6.46 3.15
N ARG A 298 -3.87 -6.41 2.08
CA ARG A 298 -3.05 -7.56 1.65
C ARG A 298 -2.09 -8.00 2.75
N MET A 299 -1.35 -7.08 3.37
CA MET A 299 -0.41 -7.38 4.46
C MET A 299 -1.13 -7.93 5.70
N ILE A 300 -2.33 -7.43 6.02
CA ILE A 300 -3.18 -7.94 7.11
C ILE A 300 -3.54 -9.40 6.85
N ASN A 301 -4.03 -9.70 5.64
CA ASN A 301 -4.42 -11.07 5.26
C ASN A 301 -3.23 -12.03 5.28
N GLU A 302 -2.07 -11.60 4.81
CA GLU A 302 -0.83 -12.37 4.83
C GLU A 302 -0.41 -12.69 6.28
N TYR A 303 -0.36 -11.67 7.15
CA TYR A 303 -0.07 -11.86 8.57
C TYR A 303 -1.06 -12.83 9.24
N GLU A 304 -2.35 -12.67 8.96
CA GLU A 304 -3.40 -13.50 9.53
C GLU A 304 -3.33 -14.97 9.05
N SER A 305 -2.97 -15.21 7.79
CA SER A 305 -2.81 -16.56 7.22
C SER A 305 -1.61 -17.26 7.84
N LEU A 306 -0.44 -16.62 7.77
CA LEU A 306 0.82 -17.17 8.27
C LEU A 306 0.76 -17.45 9.78
N THR A 307 0.12 -16.56 10.55
CA THR A 307 -0.09 -16.76 11.98
C THR A 307 -0.96 -18.00 12.26
N SER A 308 -2.04 -18.18 11.48
CA SER A 308 -2.94 -19.34 11.65
C SER A 308 -2.25 -20.65 11.30
N GLU A 309 -1.42 -20.65 10.24
CA GLU A 309 -0.63 -21.80 9.83
C GLU A 309 0.42 -22.18 10.88
N LEU A 310 1.15 -21.19 11.41
CA LEU A 310 2.16 -21.42 12.45
C LEU A 310 1.52 -21.97 13.74
N LEU A 311 0.42 -21.35 14.20
CA LEU A 311 -0.30 -21.82 15.39
C LEU A 311 -0.83 -23.25 15.21
N LYS A 312 -1.38 -23.56 14.03
CA LYS A 312 -1.84 -24.91 13.70
C LYS A 312 -0.69 -25.92 13.73
N TRP A 313 0.46 -25.57 13.15
CA TRP A 313 1.65 -26.42 13.19
C TRP A 313 2.10 -26.66 14.64
N ILE A 314 2.16 -25.63 15.48
CA ILE A 314 2.51 -25.74 16.90
C ILE A 314 1.60 -26.74 17.61
N GLU A 315 0.28 -26.60 17.48
CA GLU A 315 -0.68 -27.48 18.16
C GLU A 315 -0.56 -28.94 17.70
N VAL A 316 -0.38 -29.19 16.39
CA VAL A 316 -0.17 -30.55 15.86
C VAL A 316 1.13 -31.14 16.39
N THR A 317 2.22 -30.37 16.41
CA THR A 317 3.52 -30.82 16.91
C THR A 317 3.47 -31.12 18.40
N ILE A 318 2.78 -30.31 19.21
CA ILE A 318 2.58 -30.58 20.65
C ILE A 318 1.90 -31.95 20.86
N VAL A 319 0.88 -32.28 20.06
CA VAL A 319 0.21 -33.59 20.15
C VAL A 319 1.17 -34.73 19.80
N GLN A 320 2.00 -34.57 18.76
CA GLN A 320 2.98 -35.58 18.36
C GLN A 320 4.09 -35.77 19.42
N LEU A 321 4.60 -34.68 19.99
CA LEU A 321 5.58 -34.71 21.09
C LEU A 321 4.96 -35.24 22.39
N GLY A 322 3.64 -35.11 22.55
CA GLY A 322 2.86 -35.65 23.66
C GLY A 322 2.70 -37.18 23.65
N ASP A 323 3.05 -37.87 22.57
CA ASP A 323 3.02 -39.33 22.53
C ASP A 323 3.97 -39.94 23.58
N ARG A 324 3.53 -41.02 24.22
CA ARG A 324 4.29 -41.76 25.25
C ARG A 324 4.41 -43.25 24.89
N GLN A 325 4.08 -43.62 23.67
CA GLN A 325 4.34 -44.96 23.15
C GLN A 325 5.78 -45.05 22.63
N PHE A 326 6.58 -45.90 23.29
CA PHE A 326 7.98 -46.12 22.93
C PHE A 326 8.19 -47.51 22.33
N ALA A 327 9.15 -47.62 21.42
CA ALA A 327 9.52 -48.92 20.88
C ALA A 327 10.15 -49.78 21.99
N ASN A 328 9.68 -51.02 22.14
CA ASN A 328 10.26 -51.95 23.11
C ASN A 328 11.52 -52.61 22.53
N SER A 329 12.53 -51.82 22.16
CA SER A 329 13.87 -52.30 21.78
C SER A 329 14.85 -51.14 21.78
N LEU A 330 16.12 -51.40 22.09
CA LEU A 330 17.16 -50.37 22.10
C LEU A 330 17.27 -49.67 20.73
N VAL A 331 17.24 -50.44 19.65
CA VAL A 331 17.30 -49.91 18.27
C VAL A 331 16.09 -49.05 17.95
N GLY A 332 14.89 -49.46 18.38
CA GLY A 332 13.67 -48.69 18.14
C GLY A 332 13.68 -47.34 18.85
N VAL A 333 14.13 -47.29 20.11
CA VAL A 333 14.26 -46.03 20.87
C VAL A 333 15.33 -45.13 20.27
N GLN A 334 16.45 -45.69 19.80
CA GLN A 334 17.49 -44.93 19.09
C GLN A 334 16.95 -44.29 17.80
N GLN A 335 16.08 -44.98 17.05
CA GLN A 335 15.41 -44.41 15.89
C GLN A 335 14.46 -43.28 16.28
N GLN A 336 13.68 -43.44 17.35
CA GLN A 336 12.80 -42.37 17.87
C GLN A 336 13.60 -41.14 18.33
N LEU A 337 14.79 -41.33 18.93
CA LEU A 337 15.72 -40.25 19.25
C LEU A 337 16.29 -39.57 18.00
N ALA A 338 16.61 -40.32 16.95
CA ALA A 338 17.07 -39.75 15.68
C ALA A 338 15.98 -38.89 15.02
N GLN A 339 14.73 -39.36 15.04
CA GLN A 339 13.57 -38.57 14.56
C GLN A 339 13.38 -37.29 15.38
N PHE A 340 13.47 -37.38 16.71
CA PHE A 340 13.40 -36.21 17.58
C PHE A 340 14.55 -35.23 17.32
N SER A 341 15.76 -35.73 17.07
CA SER A 341 16.89 -34.90 16.67
C SER A 341 16.63 -34.20 15.33
N ASN A 342 16.07 -34.90 14.33
CA ASN A 342 15.71 -34.31 13.04
C ASN A 342 14.68 -33.18 13.21
N TYR A 343 13.66 -33.39 14.03
CA TYR A 343 12.69 -32.35 14.38
C TYR A 343 13.41 -31.09 14.94
N ARG A 344 14.34 -31.27 15.89
CA ARG A 344 15.05 -30.16 16.53
C ARG A 344 16.02 -29.41 15.60
N THR A 345 16.68 -30.12 14.69
CA THR A 345 17.76 -29.54 13.86
C THR A 345 17.31 -29.13 12.47
N VAL A 346 16.19 -29.67 11.96
CA VAL A 346 15.72 -29.44 10.59
C VAL A 346 14.34 -28.79 10.57
N GLU A 347 13.37 -29.34 11.30
CA GLU A 347 11.96 -28.91 11.18
C GLU A 347 11.63 -27.67 12.02
N LYS A 348 12.10 -27.60 13.27
CA LYS A 348 11.83 -26.49 14.20
C LYS A 348 12.53 -25.17 13.79
N PRO A 349 13.82 -25.14 13.37
CA PRO A 349 14.50 -23.89 13.05
C PRO A 349 13.81 -22.97 12.04
N PRO A 350 13.30 -23.44 10.87
CA PRO A 350 12.57 -22.56 9.95
C PRO A 350 11.29 -22.00 10.58
N LYS A 351 10.60 -22.75 11.44
CA LYS A 351 9.41 -22.27 12.16
C LYS A 351 9.72 -21.18 13.18
N PHE A 352 10.90 -21.23 13.81
CA PHE A 352 11.37 -20.13 14.65
C PHE A 352 11.65 -18.86 13.84
N VAL A 353 12.20 -18.99 12.62
CA VAL A 353 12.38 -17.87 11.70
C VAL A 353 11.03 -17.29 11.25
N GLU A 354 10.06 -18.14 10.92
CA GLU A 354 8.68 -17.72 10.59
C GLU A 354 8.04 -16.90 11.73
N LYS A 355 8.21 -17.32 12.98
CA LYS A 355 7.75 -16.56 14.16
C LYS A 355 8.36 -15.15 14.19
N GLY A 356 9.67 -15.02 13.98
CA GLY A 356 10.33 -13.71 13.94
C GLY A 356 9.85 -12.86 12.75
N ASN A 357 9.65 -13.46 11.58
CA ASN A 357 9.14 -12.78 10.39
C ASN A 357 7.73 -12.22 10.60
N LEU A 358 6.87 -12.90 11.37
CA LEU A 358 5.55 -12.40 11.74
C LEU A 358 5.61 -11.14 12.60
N GLU A 359 6.55 -11.07 13.55
CA GLU A 359 6.78 -9.88 14.38
C GLU A 359 7.24 -8.69 13.52
N VAL A 360 8.18 -8.93 12.59
CA VAL A 360 8.66 -7.93 11.63
C VAL A 360 7.51 -7.46 10.73
N LEU A 361 6.73 -8.39 10.16
CA LEU A 361 5.61 -8.07 9.27
C LEU A 361 4.57 -7.17 9.97
N LEU A 362 4.20 -7.51 11.20
CA LEU A 362 3.28 -6.70 12.00
C LEU A 362 3.84 -5.31 12.30
N PHE A 363 5.13 -5.23 12.67
CA PHE A 363 5.79 -3.96 12.93
C PHE A 363 5.84 -3.07 11.68
N THR A 364 6.20 -3.64 10.52
CA THR A 364 6.24 -2.92 9.25
C THR A 364 4.85 -2.43 8.86
N LEU A 365 3.82 -3.27 8.97
CA LEU A 365 2.43 -2.88 8.72
C LEU A 365 2.00 -1.71 9.63
N GLN A 366 2.20 -1.85 10.95
CA GLN A 366 1.83 -0.80 11.91
C GLN A 366 2.59 0.51 11.65
N SER A 367 3.88 0.43 11.33
CA SER A 367 4.70 1.61 11.00
C SER A 367 4.22 2.28 9.71
N LYS A 368 3.90 1.51 8.66
CA LYS A 368 3.33 2.02 7.40
C LYS A 368 1.99 2.72 7.63
N MET A 369 1.12 2.15 8.47
CA MET A 369 -0.16 2.77 8.81
C MET A 369 0.01 4.07 9.60
N ARG A 370 0.92 4.12 10.58
CA ARG A 370 1.24 5.34 11.33
C ARG A 370 1.79 6.45 10.43
N ALA A 371 2.72 6.11 9.53
CA ALA A 371 3.29 7.06 8.58
C ALA A 371 2.22 7.68 7.65
N ASN A 372 1.14 6.93 7.38
CA ASN A 372 -0.01 7.39 6.61
C ASN A 372 -1.14 7.98 7.47
N ASN A 373 -0.89 8.28 8.75
CA ASN A 373 -1.87 8.79 9.72
C ASN A 373 -3.12 7.90 9.88
N GLN A 374 -2.99 6.60 9.66
CA GLN A 374 -4.05 5.61 9.85
C GLN A 374 -3.97 4.99 11.24
N LYS A 375 -5.11 4.53 11.76
CA LYS A 375 -5.15 3.74 13.00
C LYS A 375 -4.37 2.44 12.78
N PRO A 376 -3.34 2.14 13.60
CA PRO A 376 -2.54 0.92 13.42
C PRO A 376 -3.39 -0.33 13.55
N TYR A 377 -3.12 -1.31 12.69
CA TYR A 377 -3.76 -2.62 12.77
C TYR A 377 -3.46 -3.30 14.10
N THR A 378 -4.51 -3.84 14.72
CA THR A 378 -4.44 -4.67 15.92
C THR A 378 -4.94 -6.06 15.54
N PRO A 379 -4.12 -7.12 15.67
CA PRO A 379 -4.55 -8.48 15.39
C PRO A 379 -5.79 -8.90 16.16
N LYS A 380 -6.61 -9.76 15.56
CA LYS A 380 -7.76 -10.39 16.22
C LYS A 380 -7.32 -11.27 17.38
N GLU A 381 -8.21 -11.50 18.35
CA GLU A 381 -7.97 -12.44 19.46
C GLU A 381 -7.53 -13.82 18.93
N GLY A 382 -6.50 -14.40 19.56
CA GLY A 382 -5.91 -15.67 19.14
C GLY A 382 -4.87 -15.55 18.03
N LYS A 383 -4.67 -14.37 17.44
CA LYS A 383 -3.62 -14.09 16.45
C LYS A 383 -2.66 -13.00 16.90
N MET A 384 -2.63 -12.66 18.19
CA MET A 384 -1.68 -11.69 18.70
C MET A 384 -0.28 -12.30 18.81
N ILE A 385 0.75 -11.46 18.77
CA ILE A 385 2.13 -11.89 19.03
C ILE A 385 2.27 -12.57 20.40
N SER A 386 1.52 -12.09 21.39
CA SER A 386 1.43 -12.72 22.72
C SER A 386 0.88 -14.16 22.65
N ASP A 387 -0.09 -14.44 21.76
CA ASP A 387 -0.66 -15.77 21.59
C ASP A 387 0.34 -16.72 20.93
N ILE A 388 1.09 -16.23 19.93
CA ILE A 388 2.19 -16.98 19.29
C ILE A 388 3.27 -17.32 20.32
N ASN A 389 3.68 -16.35 21.14
CA ASN A 389 4.68 -16.58 22.20
C ASN A 389 4.19 -17.63 23.21
N LYS A 390 2.95 -17.53 23.69
CA LYS A 390 2.36 -18.53 24.60
C LYS A 390 2.27 -19.92 23.96
N ALA A 391 1.93 -20.01 22.68
CA ALA A 391 1.90 -21.28 21.96
C ALA A 391 3.31 -21.88 21.84
N TRP A 392 4.31 -21.04 21.56
CA TRP A 392 5.70 -21.46 21.48
C TRP A 392 6.27 -21.95 22.82
N GLU A 393 5.95 -21.28 23.92
CA GLU A 393 6.32 -21.72 25.28
C GLU A 393 5.72 -23.11 25.60
N ARG A 394 4.46 -23.36 25.20
CA ARG A 394 3.84 -24.68 25.34
C ARG A 394 4.54 -25.76 24.50
N LEU A 395 4.99 -25.41 23.30
CA LEU A 395 5.78 -26.30 22.45
C LEU A 395 7.11 -26.68 23.11
N GLU A 396 7.84 -25.70 23.64
CA GLU A 396 9.13 -25.93 24.32
C GLU A 396 8.98 -26.80 25.56
N LYS A 397 7.89 -26.61 26.32
CA LYS A 397 7.56 -27.49 27.44
C LYS A 397 7.33 -28.94 26.98
N SER A 398 6.53 -29.14 25.94
CA SER A 398 6.25 -30.48 25.38
C SER A 398 7.51 -31.15 24.83
N GLU A 399 8.38 -30.37 24.18
CA GLU A 399 9.69 -30.83 23.70
C GLU A 399 10.58 -31.32 24.83
N HIS A 400 10.65 -30.56 25.94
CA HIS A 400 11.43 -30.96 27.11
C HIS A 400 10.92 -32.27 27.73
N GLU A 401 9.59 -32.39 27.88
CA GLU A 401 8.98 -33.62 28.41
C GLU A 401 9.24 -34.84 27.51
N ARG A 402 9.20 -34.67 26.18
CA ARG A 402 9.51 -35.74 25.22
C ARG A 402 10.98 -36.14 25.28
N GLU A 403 11.90 -35.18 25.42
CA GLU A 403 13.33 -35.45 25.56
C GLU A 403 13.62 -36.28 26.81
N LEU A 404 13.04 -35.91 27.96
CA LEU A 404 13.18 -36.65 29.21
C LEU A 404 12.66 -38.08 29.07
N ALA A 405 11.44 -38.25 28.56
CA ALA A 405 10.83 -39.57 28.43
C ALA A 405 11.61 -40.50 27.47
N LEU A 406 12.13 -39.97 26.35
CA LEU A 406 12.98 -40.74 25.44
C LEU A 406 14.31 -41.14 26.09
N ARG A 407 14.93 -40.27 26.90
CA ARG A 407 16.17 -40.58 27.62
C ARG A 407 15.94 -41.63 28.70
N GLU A 408 14.86 -41.53 29.46
CA GLU A 408 14.49 -42.51 30.48
C GLU A 408 14.26 -43.89 29.87
N GLU A 409 13.50 -43.96 28.77
CA GLU A 409 13.28 -45.24 28.08
C GLU A 409 14.55 -45.79 27.42
N LEU A 410 15.43 -44.93 26.89
CA LEU A 410 16.73 -45.37 26.37
C LEU A 410 17.56 -46.06 27.46
N ILE A 411 17.68 -45.42 28.63
CA ILE A 411 18.41 -45.99 29.78
C ILE A 411 17.74 -47.30 30.23
N ARG A 412 16.41 -47.38 30.22
CA ARG A 412 15.68 -48.61 30.55
C ARG A 412 16.04 -49.74 29.57
N GLN A 413 15.99 -49.48 28.26
CA GLN A 413 16.34 -50.47 27.24
C GLN A 413 17.81 -50.89 27.31
N GLU A 414 18.75 -49.97 27.55
CA GLU A 414 20.17 -50.31 27.76
C GLU A 414 20.39 -51.23 28.97
N LYS A 415 19.69 -50.97 30.09
CA LYS A 415 19.72 -51.83 31.27
C LYS A 415 19.17 -53.23 30.96
N LEU A 416 18.09 -53.32 30.20
CA LEU A 416 17.50 -54.59 29.79
C LEU A 416 18.45 -55.41 28.90
N GLU A 417 19.13 -54.77 27.94
CA GLU A 417 20.14 -55.44 27.12
C GLU A 417 21.33 -55.93 27.96
N GLN A 418 21.79 -55.14 28.93
CA GLN A 418 22.85 -55.57 29.86
C GLN A 418 22.40 -56.76 30.71
N LEU A 419 21.15 -56.75 31.18
CA LEU A 419 20.57 -57.85 31.96
C LEU A 419 20.40 -59.12 31.11
N ALA A 420 19.97 -59.00 29.86
CA ALA A 420 19.88 -60.09 28.90
C ALA A 420 21.27 -60.65 28.54
N ALA A 421 22.29 -59.80 28.38
CA ALA A 421 23.67 -60.24 28.20
C ALA A 421 24.20 -61.00 29.43
N ARG A 422 23.86 -60.53 30.64
CA ARG A 422 24.20 -61.22 31.91
C ARG A 422 23.50 -62.57 32.02
N PHE A 423 22.22 -62.65 31.65
CA PHE A 423 21.48 -63.91 31.55
C PHE A 423 22.20 -64.89 30.62
N ASN A 424 22.50 -64.47 29.40
CA ASN A 424 23.13 -65.31 28.39
C ASN A 424 24.50 -65.84 28.86
N ARG A 425 25.35 -65.00 29.46
CA ARG A 425 26.63 -65.43 30.04
C ARG A 425 26.43 -66.46 31.16
N LYS A 426 25.49 -66.20 32.08
CA LYS A 426 25.18 -67.13 33.17
C LYS A 426 24.68 -68.46 32.59
N ALA A 427 23.68 -68.45 31.73
CA ALA A 427 23.09 -69.63 31.11
C ALA A 427 24.15 -70.48 30.40
N THR A 428 24.99 -69.89 29.54
CA THR A 428 26.08 -70.62 28.87
C THR A 428 26.99 -71.34 29.87
N MET A 429 27.43 -70.68 30.94
CA MET A 429 28.28 -71.33 31.95
C MET A 429 27.59 -72.51 32.64
N ARG A 430 26.27 -72.44 32.87
CA ARG A 430 25.49 -73.51 33.50
C ARG A 430 25.31 -74.66 32.52
N GLU A 431 24.97 -74.37 31.27
CA GLU A 431 24.84 -75.38 30.21
C GLU A 431 26.14 -76.18 30.02
N THR A 432 27.30 -75.51 29.98
CA THR A 432 28.61 -76.18 29.91
C THR A 432 28.86 -77.07 31.13
N TRP A 433 28.72 -76.51 32.34
CA TRP A 433 28.98 -77.27 33.58
C TRP A 433 28.02 -78.45 33.73
N LEU A 434 26.74 -78.27 33.41
CA LEU A 434 25.72 -79.32 33.45
C LEU A 434 26.06 -80.44 32.48
N SER A 435 26.44 -80.10 31.24
CA SER A 435 26.80 -81.10 30.22
C SER A 435 28.05 -81.90 30.61
N GLU A 436 29.07 -81.22 31.16
CA GLU A 436 30.28 -81.88 31.65
C GLU A 436 30.00 -82.81 32.83
N ASN A 437 29.19 -82.38 33.79
CA ASN A 437 28.84 -83.19 34.96
C ASN A 437 27.92 -84.35 34.60
N GLN A 438 26.98 -84.19 33.67
CA GLN A 438 26.18 -85.30 33.14
C GLN A 438 27.07 -86.37 32.50
N ARG A 439 28.11 -85.98 31.76
CA ARG A 439 29.10 -86.92 31.20
C ARG A 439 29.93 -87.62 32.29
N LEU A 440 30.33 -86.89 33.33
CA LEU A 440 31.07 -87.46 34.48
C LEU A 440 30.21 -88.42 35.33
N VAL A 441 28.93 -88.11 35.48
CA VAL A 441 28.00 -88.95 36.25
C VAL A 441 27.63 -90.20 35.47
N SER A 442 27.53 -90.13 34.14
CA SER A 442 27.22 -91.28 33.27
C SER A 442 28.38 -92.25 33.04
N THR A 443 29.60 -91.94 33.50
CA THR A 443 30.73 -92.88 33.41
C THR A 443 30.80 -93.79 34.63
N ASP A 444 30.46 -95.06 34.43
CA ASP A 444 30.42 -96.09 35.46
C ASP A 444 31.77 -96.79 35.60
N ASN A 445 32.48 -96.49 36.70
CA ASN A 445 33.67 -97.22 37.14
C ASN A 445 33.44 -97.74 38.56
N PHE A 446 32.55 -98.71 38.69
CA PHE A 446 32.41 -99.50 39.90
C PHE A 446 33.37 -100.69 39.76
N GLY A 447 34.43 -100.74 40.58
CA GLY A 447 35.41 -101.83 40.52
C GLY A 447 34.81 -103.17 40.96
N PHE A 448 35.57 -104.25 40.80
CA PHE A 448 35.10 -105.62 41.07
C PHE A 448 35.34 -106.10 42.52
N ASP A 449 35.93 -105.28 43.38
CA ASP A 449 36.20 -105.60 44.79
C ASP A 449 35.53 -104.62 45.76
N LEU A 450 35.34 -105.04 47.01
CA LEU A 450 34.64 -104.27 48.04
C LEU A 450 35.30 -102.91 48.29
N ALA A 451 36.64 -102.85 48.25
CA ALA A 451 37.40 -101.62 48.44
C ALA A 451 37.17 -100.59 47.32
N ALA A 452 37.07 -101.03 46.05
CA ALA A 452 36.76 -100.14 44.93
C ALA A 452 35.32 -99.63 44.98
N VAL A 453 34.36 -100.42 45.44
CA VAL A 453 32.96 -99.95 45.59
C VAL A 453 32.81 -98.96 46.76
N GLU A 454 33.55 -99.14 47.86
CA GLU A 454 33.64 -98.14 48.95
C GLU A 454 34.23 -96.81 48.47
N ALA A 455 35.33 -96.88 47.70
CA ALA A 455 35.96 -95.71 47.12
C ALA A 455 35.03 -95.00 46.12
N ALA A 456 34.29 -95.76 45.32
CA ALA A 456 33.26 -95.21 44.43
C ALA A 456 32.12 -94.54 45.21
N ALA A 457 31.77 -95.00 46.42
CA ALA A 457 30.70 -94.45 47.26
C ALA A 457 31.08 -93.09 47.82
N LYS A 458 32.28 -92.99 48.39
CA LYS A 458 32.83 -91.71 48.85
C LYS A 458 32.97 -90.72 47.71
N LYS A 459 33.36 -91.19 46.51
CA LYS A 459 33.42 -90.35 45.31
C LYS A 459 32.03 -89.87 44.86
N HIS A 460 31.02 -90.73 44.91
CA HIS A 460 29.64 -90.37 44.57
C HIS A 460 29.06 -89.34 45.57
N GLU A 461 29.28 -89.54 46.87
CA GLU A 461 28.85 -88.60 47.93
C GLU A 461 29.49 -87.22 47.77
N ALA A 462 30.78 -87.15 47.41
CA ALA A 462 31.47 -85.89 47.10
C ALA A 462 30.86 -85.19 45.88
N ILE A 463 30.62 -85.93 44.79
CA ILE A 463 29.99 -85.42 43.56
C ILE A 463 28.58 -84.90 43.84
N GLU A 464 27.80 -85.62 44.65
CA GLU A 464 26.44 -85.24 44.99
C GLU A 464 26.39 -83.97 45.85
N THR A 465 27.29 -83.85 46.83
CA THR A 465 27.43 -82.64 47.64
C THR A 465 27.77 -81.43 46.76
N ASP A 466 28.73 -81.59 45.85
CA ASP A 466 29.12 -80.54 44.89
C ASP A 466 27.98 -80.17 43.93
N ILE A 467 27.21 -81.16 43.48
CA ILE A 467 26.06 -80.91 42.60
C ILE A 467 24.98 -80.17 43.36
N PHE A 468 24.56 -80.59 44.56
CA PHE A 468 23.54 -79.86 45.33
C PHE A 468 23.96 -78.44 45.68
N ALA A 469 25.24 -78.20 46.01
CA ALA A 469 25.76 -76.86 46.21
C ALA A 469 25.67 -75.97 44.94
N TYR A 470 25.54 -76.56 43.76
CA TYR A 470 25.40 -75.84 42.49
C TYR A 470 23.96 -75.36 42.21
N GLU A 471 22.94 -75.84 42.94
CA GLU A 471 21.53 -75.50 42.73
C GLU A 471 21.29 -73.98 42.75
N GLU A 472 21.90 -73.26 43.70
CA GLU A 472 21.80 -71.80 43.82
C GLU A 472 22.24 -71.08 42.53
N ARG A 473 23.25 -71.64 41.84
CA ARG A 473 23.76 -71.07 40.58
C ARG A 473 22.81 -71.30 39.41
N VAL A 474 21.98 -72.34 39.46
CA VAL A 474 20.89 -72.59 38.50
C VAL A 474 19.72 -71.67 38.80
N GLN A 475 19.34 -71.52 40.07
CA GLN A 475 18.29 -70.59 40.50
C GLN A 475 18.64 -69.13 40.15
N ALA A 476 19.91 -68.75 40.20
CA ALA A 476 20.36 -67.43 39.75
C ALA A 476 20.11 -67.14 38.25
N VAL A 477 19.97 -68.18 37.40
CA VAL A 477 19.57 -68.00 35.98
C VAL A 477 18.06 -67.75 35.89
N VAL A 478 17.27 -68.49 36.67
CA VAL A 478 15.81 -68.33 36.77
C VAL A 478 15.46 -66.94 37.28
N ALA A 479 16.11 -66.47 38.33
CA ALA A 479 15.88 -65.14 38.91
C ALA A 479 16.08 -64.02 37.87
N VAL A 480 17.15 -64.07 37.07
CA VAL A 480 17.42 -63.06 36.03
C VAL A 480 16.39 -63.14 34.88
N CYS A 481 15.92 -64.34 34.52
CA CYS A 481 14.83 -64.48 33.55
C CYS A 481 13.54 -63.82 34.04
N ASN A 482 13.18 -64.05 35.30
CA ASN A 482 11.96 -63.48 35.89
C ASN A 482 12.04 -61.94 35.99
N GLU A 483 13.23 -61.39 36.24
CA GLU A 483 13.47 -59.94 36.22
C GLU A 483 13.28 -59.36 34.81
N LEU A 484 13.79 -60.02 33.77
CA LEU A 484 13.57 -59.64 32.37
C LEU A 484 12.10 -59.74 31.94
N GLU A 485 11.39 -60.75 32.46
CA GLU A 485 9.95 -60.95 32.20
C GLU A 485 9.11 -59.84 32.85
N ALA A 486 9.42 -59.49 34.10
CA ALA A 486 8.75 -58.42 34.84
C ALA A 486 8.90 -57.06 34.14
N GLU A 487 10.07 -56.79 33.57
CA GLU A 487 10.36 -55.57 32.80
C GLU A 487 9.92 -55.61 31.33
N LYS A 488 9.26 -56.70 30.91
CA LYS A 488 8.74 -56.92 29.54
C LYS A 488 9.81 -56.81 28.46
N TYR A 489 10.95 -57.47 28.66
CA TYR A 489 12.00 -57.53 27.65
C TYR A 489 11.48 -58.09 26.31
N HIS A 490 11.96 -57.52 25.21
CA HIS A 490 11.41 -57.78 23.87
C HIS A 490 11.63 -59.21 23.37
N ASP A 491 12.78 -59.82 23.70
CA ASP A 491 13.14 -61.20 23.32
C ASP A 491 12.93 -62.17 24.51
N ILE A 492 11.91 -61.92 25.34
CA ILE A 492 11.64 -62.72 26.55
C ILE A 492 11.34 -64.18 26.23
N GLU A 493 10.69 -64.48 25.11
CA GLU A 493 10.36 -65.85 24.71
C GLU A 493 11.62 -66.71 24.54
N ARG A 494 12.68 -66.16 23.92
CA ARG A 494 13.97 -66.84 23.77
C ARG A 494 14.67 -67.03 25.10
N ILE A 495 14.65 -66.01 25.96
CA ILE A 495 15.24 -66.08 27.31
C ILE A 495 14.53 -67.17 28.14
N ALA A 496 13.19 -67.21 28.09
CA ALA A 496 12.38 -68.20 28.77
C ALA A 496 12.66 -69.62 28.25
N ALA A 497 12.70 -69.82 26.92
CA ALA A 497 13.03 -71.12 26.33
C ALA A 497 14.43 -71.61 26.76
N ARG A 498 15.40 -70.72 26.83
CA ARG A 498 16.77 -71.05 27.28
C ARG A 498 16.83 -71.35 28.78
N LYS A 499 16.05 -70.64 29.61
CA LYS A 499 15.88 -70.95 31.03
C LYS A 499 15.33 -72.37 31.20
N GLU A 500 14.28 -72.73 30.46
CA GLU A 500 13.69 -74.07 30.50
C GLU A 500 14.70 -75.15 30.07
N ASN A 501 15.55 -74.86 29.08
CA ASN A 501 16.63 -75.78 28.70
C ASN A 501 17.62 -76.05 29.85
N VAL A 502 18.05 -75.00 30.57
CA VAL A 502 18.94 -75.13 31.74
C VAL A 502 18.28 -75.97 32.83
N LEU A 503 17.00 -75.72 33.13
CA LEU A 503 16.24 -76.50 34.13
C LEU A 503 16.09 -77.96 33.72
N ARG A 504 15.85 -78.23 32.44
CA ARG A 504 15.81 -79.60 31.91
C ARG A 504 17.13 -80.33 32.07
N LEU A 505 18.26 -79.67 31.75
CA LEU A 505 19.59 -80.25 31.94
C LEU A 505 19.88 -80.52 33.42
N TRP A 506 19.47 -79.61 34.31
CA TRP A 506 19.60 -79.80 35.75
C TRP A 506 18.81 -81.00 36.26
N ASN A 507 17.53 -81.11 35.88
CA ASN A 507 16.68 -82.23 36.27
C ASN A 507 17.23 -83.57 35.77
N TYR A 508 17.73 -83.61 34.53
CA TYR A 508 18.35 -84.81 33.98
C TYR A 508 19.64 -85.22 34.74
N LEU A 509 20.46 -84.26 35.18
CA LEU A 509 21.62 -84.55 36.02
C LEU A 509 21.22 -85.17 37.37
N LEU A 510 20.16 -84.66 37.99
CA LEU A 510 19.61 -85.21 39.24
C LEU A 510 19.08 -86.64 39.05
N GLU A 511 18.44 -86.94 37.90
CA GLU A 511 18.01 -88.29 37.55
C GLU A 511 19.20 -89.25 37.39
N LEU A 512 20.26 -88.82 36.67
CA LEU A 512 21.49 -89.61 36.52
C LEU A 512 22.15 -89.89 37.88
N LEU A 513 22.19 -88.90 38.79
CA LEU A 513 22.70 -89.10 40.14
C LEU A 513 21.91 -90.16 40.91
N ARG A 514 20.57 -90.10 40.85
CA ARG A 514 19.70 -91.10 41.48
C ARG A 514 19.92 -92.49 40.90
N ALA A 515 20.02 -92.60 39.57
CA ALA A 515 20.26 -93.87 38.89
C ALA A 515 21.62 -94.47 39.28
N ARG A 516 22.68 -93.66 39.30
CA ARG A 516 24.03 -94.09 39.72
C ARG A 516 24.06 -94.59 41.16
N ARG A 517 23.35 -93.91 42.07
CA ARG A 517 23.20 -94.34 43.48
C ARG A 517 22.50 -95.70 43.58
N MET A 518 21.44 -95.93 42.81
CA MET A 518 20.73 -97.21 42.80
C MET A 518 21.61 -98.35 42.27
N GLN A 519 22.35 -98.13 41.17
CA GLN A 519 23.28 -99.10 40.61
C GLN A 519 24.42 -99.43 41.58
N GLN A 520 24.95 -98.41 42.26
CA GLN A 520 25.96 -98.60 43.30
C GLN A 520 25.45 -99.47 44.45
N ASN A 521 24.25 -99.19 44.98
CA ASN A 521 23.63 -99.97 46.04
C ASN A 521 23.40 -101.42 45.60
N PHE A 522 23.04 -101.63 44.33
CA PHE A 522 22.88 -102.96 43.75
C PHE A 522 24.21 -103.73 43.70
N GLN A 523 25.31 -103.10 43.26
CA GLN A 523 26.63 -103.74 43.24
C GLN A 523 27.18 -104.02 44.65
N TRP A 524 26.98 -103.08 45.58
CA TRP A 524 27.35 -103.24 46.99
C TRP A 524 26.65 -104.46 47.63
N ASN A 525 25.37 -104.67 47.31
CA ASN A 525 24.60 -105.81 47.78
C ASN A 525 24.90 -107.13 47.04
N SER A 526 25.56 -107.07 45.88
CA SER A 526 25.93 -108.26 45.08
C SER A 526 27.34 -108.80 45.41
N ILE A 527 28.18 -107.99 46.08
CA ILE A 527 29.53 -108.35 46.54
C ILE A 527 29.53 -108.85 47.99
N LYS A 528 28.50 -108.49 48.77
CA LYS A 528 28.17 -109.13 50.05
C LYS A 528 27.54 -110.49 49.84
#